data_AF-A0A1G0GGI7-F1
#
_entry.id   AF-A0A1G0GGI7-F1
#
_cell.length_a   1.000
_cell.length_b   1.000
_cell.length_c   1.000
_cell.angle_alpha   90.00
_cell.angle_beta   90.00
_cell.angle_gamma   90.00
#
_symmetry.space_group_name_H-M   'P 1'
#
loop_
_entity.id
_entity.type
_entity.pdbx_description
1 polymer ?
#
loop_
_entity_poly.entity_id
_entity_poly.type
_entity_poly.pdbx_seq_one_letter_code
_entity_poly.pdbx_strand_id
1 'polypeptide(L)' 'HISFEDIIAALGNGKLLDTIGHHNKSKYPNQEIYIIEINEYIYLVPFVRKDKHTVFLKTIVPSRKLTKKYLDKRGE' A
#
# COMPACT_ATOMS: atom_id res chain seq x y z
N HIS A 1 9.58 7.83 10.87
CA HIS A 1 9.41 6.38 11.08
C HIS A 1 7.94 6.07 10.85
N ILE A 2 7.60 5.00 10.12
CA ILE A 2 6.20 4.60 9.87
C ILE A 2 6.05 3.16 10.34
N SER A 3 5.02 2.91 11.14
CA SER A 3 4.68 1.61 11.72
C SER A 3 3.50 0.96 11.00
N PHE A 4 3.19 -0.30 11.34
CA PHE A 4 1.98 -0.95 10.82
C PHE A 4 0.69 -0.36 11.40
N GLU A 5 0.73 0.22 12.60
CA GLU A 5 -0.42 0.91 13.18
C GLU A 5 -0.79 2.14 12.35
N ASP A 6 0.22 2.89 11.88
CA ASP A 6 0.01 4.01 10.96
C ASP A 6 -0.65 3.54 9.65
N ILE A 7 -0.24 2.38 9.12
CA ILE A 7 -0.86 1.77 7.94
C ILE A 7 -2.33 1.43 8.21
N ILE A 8 -2.63 0.79 9.34
CA ILE A 8 -4.00 0.39 9.69
C ILE A 8 -4.88 1.63 9.88
N ALA A 9 -4.38 2.65 10.58
CA ALA A 9 -5.08 3.92 10.77
C ALA A 9 -5.35 4.59 9.42
N ALA A 10 -4.36 4.64 8.52
CA ALA A 10 -4.50 5.20 7.18
C ALA A 10 -5.56 4.45 6.36
N LEU A 11 -5.58 3.12 6.39
CA LEU A 11 -6.61 2.30 5.74
C LEU A 11 -8.01 2.63 6.28
N GLY A 12 -8.17 2.71 7.61
CA GLY A 12 -9.44 3.08 8.25
C GLY A 12 -9.91 4.50 7.91
N ASN A 13 -8.97 5.41 7.68
CA ASN A 13 -9.21 6.80 7.28
C ASN A 13 -9.37 6.99 5.76
N GLY A 14 -9.51 5.91 4.98
CA GLY A 14 -9.72 5.98 3.53
C GLY A 14 -8.51 6.47 2.73
N LYS A 15 -7.29 6.32 3.26
CA LYS A 15 -6.04 6.74 2.60
C LYS A 15 -5.43 5.68 1.67
N LEU A 16 -6.17 4.58 1.43
CA LEU A 16 -5.83 3.61 0.41
C LEU A 16 -6.10 4.23 -0.97
N LEU A 17 -5.05 4.42 -1.77
CA LEU A 17 -5.20 4.97 -3.12
C LEU A 17 -5.46 3.87 -4.16
N ASP A 18 -4.78 2.73 -4.03
CA ASP A 18 -4.88 1.63 -4.99
C ASP A 18 -4.45 0.30 -4.36
N THR A 19 -4.92 -0.80 -4.93
CA THR A 19 -4.44 -2.16 -4.62
C THR A 19 -3.99 -2.83 -5.91
N ILE A 20 -2.69 -3.08 -6.03
CA ILE A 20 -2.11 -3.69 -7.22
C ILE A 20 -1.69 -5.13 -6.96
N GLY A 21 -1.89 -5.99 -7.95
CA GLY A 21 -1.34 -7.35 -7.92
C GLY A 21 0.18 -7.32 -8.10
N HIS A 22 0.88 -8.29 -7.49
CA HIS A 22 2.31 -8.46 -7.75
C HIS A 22 2.55 -8.77 -9.23
N HIS A 23 3.54 -8.13 -9.88
CA HIS A 23 3.79 -8.31 -11.32
C HIS A 23 4.05 -9.78 -11.68
N ASN A 24 4.77 -10.49 -10.81
CA ASN A 24 5.07 -11.90 -10.97
C ASN A 24 4.07 -12.74 -10.17
N LYS A 25 2.83 -12.85 -10.67
CA LYS A 25 1.79 -13.69 -10.05
C LYS A 25 2.15 -15.17 -10.04
N SER A 26 2.98 -15.64 -10.99
CA SER A 26 3.44 -17.04 -11.00
C SER A 26 4.28 -17.38 -9.77
N LYS A 27 5.08 -16.43 -9.28
CA LYS A 27 5.93 -16.61 -8.08
C LYS A 27 5.23 -16.16 -6.80
N TYR A 28 4.28 -15.23 -6.90
CA TYR A 28 3.54 -14.66 -5.76
C TYR A 28 2.03 -14.59 -6.04
N PRO A 29 1.34 -15.74 -6.15
CA PRO A 29 -0.06 -15.78 -6.61
C PRO A 29 -1.04 -15.10 -5.65
N ASN A 30 -0.72 -15.10 -4.35
CA ASN A 30 -1.61 -14.60 -3.29
C ASN A 30 -1.10 -13.31 -2.65
N GLN A 31 -0.18 -12.61 -3.31
CA GLN A 31 0.38 -11.36 -2.81
C GLN A 31 -0.13 -10.18 -3.62
N GLU A 32 -0.72 -9.25 -2.90
CA GLU A 32 -1.17 -7.96 -3.40
C GLU A 32 -0.39 -6.85 -2.68
N ILE A 33 -0.49 -5.63 -3.16
CA ILE A 33 0.25 -4.49 -2.62
C ILE A 33 -0.73 -3.33 -2.46
N TYR A 34 -0.86 -2.84 -1.23
CA TYR A 34 -1.55 -1.59 -0.96
C TYR A 34 -0.67 -0.40 -1.31
N ILE A 35 -1.25 0.60 -1.97
CA ILE A 35 -0.64 1.90 -2.22
C ILE A 35 -1.34 2.90 -1.31
N ILE A 36 -0.63 3.40 -0.30
CA ILE A 36 -1.23 4.19 0.79
C ILE A 36 -0.53 5.54 0.89
N GLU A 37 -1.31 6.61 1.04
CA GLU A 37 -0.82 7.96 1.29
C GLU A 37 -0.78 8.25 2.80
N ILE A 38 0.40 8.58 3.33
CA ILE A 38 0.57 9.04 4.70
C ILE A 38 1.50 10.25 4.68
N ASN A 39 1.06 11.37 5.25
CA ASN A 39 1.84 12.62 5.34
C ASN A 39 2.46 13.03 4.00
N GLU A 40 1.64 13.09 2.95
CA GLU A 40 2.05 13.47 1.58
C GLU A 40 3.18 12.59 1.00
N TYR A 41 3.21 11.33 1.44
CA TYR A 41 4.17 10.35 0.95
C TYR A 41 3.48 9.01 0.69
N ILE A 42 3.90 8.33 -0.38
CA ILE A 42 3.32 7.06 -0.80
C ILE A 42 4.14 5.89 -0.29
N TYR A 43 3.44 4.94 0.30
CA TYR A 43 3.97 3.69 0.81
C TYR A 43 3.35 2.51 0.08
N LEU A 44 4.20 1.57 -0.32
CA LEU A 44 3.78 0.25 -0.77
C LEU A 44 3.79 -0.70 0.41
N VAL A 45 2.69 -1.39 0.64
CA VAL A 45 2.58 -2.39 1.70
C VAL A 45 2.14 -3.71 1.09
N PRO A 46 3.07 -4.62 0.76
CA PRO A 46 2.73 -5.95 0.31
C PRO A 46 2.00 -6.71 1.42
N PHE A 47 0.93 -7.40 1.04
CA PHE A 47 0.15 -8.22 1.95
C PHE A 47 -0.29 -9.52 1.28
N VAL A 48 -0.61 -10.50 2.12
CA VAL A 48 -1.22 -11.75 1.69
C VAL A 48 -2.55 -11.93 2.40
N ARG A 49 -3.59 -12.34 1.67
CA ARG A 49 -4.88 -12.72 2.28
C ARG A 49 -4.72 -14.08 2.95
N LYS A 50 -5.07 -14.14 4.24
CA LYS A 50 -5.13 -15.40 5.00
C LYS A 50 -6.51 -16.03 4.85
N ASP A 51 -7.55 -15.20 4.93
CA ASP A 51 -8.96 -15.58 4.74
C ASP A 51 -9.77 -14.37 4.24
N LYS A 52 -11.11 -14.44 4.29
CA LYS A 52 -12.02 -13.39 3.81
C LYS A 52 -11.90 -12.07 4.60
N HIS A 53 -11.47 -12.12 5.86
CA HIS A 53 -11.45 -10.99 6.78
C HIS A 53 -10.04 -10.65 7.29
N THR A 54 -9.08 -11.56 7.12
CA THR A 54 -7.71 -11.40 7.64
C THR A 54 -6.68 -11.22 6.53
N VAL A 55 -5.87 -10.16 6.66
CA VAL A 55 -4.68 -9.91 5.84
C VAL A 55 -3.42 -9.88 6.69
N PHE A 56 -2.29 -10.33 6.13
CA PHE A 56 -0.98 -10.23 6.75
C PHE A 56 -0.12 -9.22 6.00
N LEU A 57 0.23 -8.11 6.65
CA LEU A 57 1.11 -7.09 6.10
C LEU A 57 2.58 -7.54 6.25
N LYS A 58 3.39 -7.36 5.21
CA LYS A 58 4.79 -7.80 5.21
C LYS A 58 5.76 -6.68 5.54
N THR A 59 5.82 -5.67 4.69
CA THR A 59 6.87 -4.64 4.75
C THR A 59 6.29 -3.31 4.30
N ILE A 60 6.77 -2.22 4.89
CA ILE A 60 6.38 -0.86 4.52
C ILE A 60 7.52 -0.29 3.67
N VAL A 61 7.26 -0.05 2.39
CA VAL A 61 8.27 0.44 1.45
C VAL A 61 7.89 1.86 1.03
N PRO A 62 8.64 2.89 1.47
CA PRO A 62 8.44 4.24 0.94
C PRO A 62 8.79 4.29 -0.55
N SER A 63 7.98 4.96 -1.37
CA SER A 63 8.26 5.13 -2.80
C SER A 63 8.12 6.55 -3.28
N ARG A 64 9.26 7.23 -3.39
CA ARG A 64 9.37 8.57 -4.01
C ARG A 64 8.79 8.60 -5.43
N LYS A 65 8.97 7.53 -6.21
CA LYS A 65 8.47 7.45 -7.59
C LYS A 65 6.94 7.49 -7.61
N LEU A 66 6.30 6.73 -6.73
CA LEU A 66 4.84 6.74 -6.63
C LEU A 66 4.33 8.02 -5.97
N THR A 67 5.06 8.58 -5.00
CA THR A 67 4.73 9.90 -4.42
C THR A 67 4.58 10.95 -5.51
N LYS A 68 5.57 11.09 -6.41
CA LYS A 68 5.43 12.00 -7.56
C LYS A 68 4.24 11.64 -8.44
N LYS A 69 4.10 10.37 -8.82
CA LYS A 69 3.03 9.92 -9.72
C LYS A 69 1.62 10.21 -9.19
N TYR A 70 1.38 9.96 -7.90
CA TYR A 70 0.06 10.06 -7.28
C TYR A 70 -0.23 11.46 -6.73
N LEU A 71 0.78 12.18 -6.26
CA LEU A 71 0.57 13.49 -5.61
C LEU A 71 0.80 14.68 -6.54
N ASP A 72 1.68 14.61 -7.55
CA ASP A 72 1.77 15.71 -8.55
C ASP A 72 0.45 15.86 -9.33
N LYS A 73 -0.29 14.76 -9.51
CA LYS A 73 -1.58 14.77 -10.20
C LYS A 73 -2.75 15.33 -9.39
N ARG A 74 -2.56 15.66 -8.10
CA ARG A 74 -3.60 16.28 -7.26
C ARG A 74 -3.65 17.80 -7.41
N GLY A 75 -2.72 18.39 -8.15
CA GLY A 75 -2.61 19.83 -8.39
C GLY A 75 -3.18 20.33 -9.73
N GLU A 76 -3.99 19.53 -10.43
CA GLU A 76 -4.73 19.93 -11.64
C GLU A 76 -6.23 20.11 -11.35
#